data_AF-A0A957IAK9-F1
#
_entry.id   AF-A0A957IAK9-F1
#
_cell.length_a   1.000
_cell.length_b   1.000
_cell.length_c   1.000
_cell.angle_alpha   90.00
_cell.angle_beta   90.00
_cell.angle_gamma   90.00
#
_symmetry.space_group_name_H-M   'P 1'
#
loop_
_entity.id
_entity.type
_entity.pdbx_description
1 polymer ?
#
loop_
_entity_poly.entity_id
_entity_poly.type
_entity_poly.pdbx_seq_one_letter_code
_entity_poly.pdbx_strand_id
1 'polypeptide(L)' 'MNYKLIYTQSYNKRAAKFLKRHPELAGQYEKTLKLLELDPFHPSLRLHQLKGKLKDLSSVSI' A
#
# COMPACT_ATOMS: atom_id res chain seq x y z
N MET A 1 1.42 -2.37 -18.58
CA MET A 1 1.03 -3.64 -17.93
C MET A 1 0.36 -3.26 -16.63
N ASN A 2 -0.87 -3.72 -16.37
CA ASN A 2 -1.56 -3.38 -15.12
C ASN A 2 -1.29 -4.48 -14.10
N TYR A 3 -0.76 -4.12 -12.94
CA TYR A 3 -0.59 -5.03 -11.82
C TYR A 3 -1.94 -5.20 -11.11
N LYS A 4 -2.17 -6.39 -10.57
CA LYS A 4 -3.39 -6.71 -9.82
C LYS A 4 -3.07 -6.75 -8.33
N LEU A 5 -3.70 -5.88 -7.56
CA LEU A 5 -3.63 -5.93 -6.11
C LEU A 5 -4.48 -7.09 -5.57
N ILE A 6 -3.88 -7.91 -4.72
CA ILE A 6 -4.56 -9.00 -4.01
C ILE A 6 -4.76 -8.58 -2.56
N TYR A 7 -6.02 -8.43 -2.17
CA TYR A 7 -6.39 -8.02 -0.83
C TYR A 7 -6.77 -9.24 0.03
N THR A 8 -6.10 -9.37 1.18
CA THR A 8 -6.48 -10.37 2.19
C THR A 8 -7.57 -9.81 3.12
N GLN A 9 -8.41 -10.67 3.70
CA GLN A 9 -9.39 -10.21 4.69
C GLN A 9 -8.73 -9.48 5.87
N SER A 10 -7.58 -9.99 6.33
CA SER A 10 -6.79 -9.38 7.41
C SER A 10 -6.31 -7.98 7.05
N TYR A 11 -5.90 -7.77 5.80
CA TYR A 11 -5.54 -6.44 5.28
C TYR A 11 -6.76 -5.51 5.27
N ASN A 12 -7.89 -5.94 4.72
CA ASN A 12 -9.09 -5.10 4.63
C ASN A 12 -9.58 -4.64 6.01
N LYS A 13 -9.56 -5.53 7.01
CA LYS A 13 -9.91 -5.16 8.40
C LYS A 13 -8.96 -4.09 8.97
N ARG A 14 -7.66 -4.18 8.69
CA ARG A 14 -6.66 -3.20 9.13
C ARG A 14 -6.80 -1.88 8.38
N ALA A 15 -6.98 -1.92 7.07
CA ALA A 15 -7.20 -0.76 6.22
C ALA A 15 -8.43 0.04 6.66
N ALA A 16 -9.56 -0.64 6.87
CA ALA A 16 -10.79 0.00 7.36
C ALA A 16 -10.58 0.68 8.73
N LYS A 17 -9.88 0.01 9.66
CA LYS A 17 -9.56 0.59 10.98
C LYS A 17 -8.61 1.79 10.87
N PHE A 18 -7.65 1.76 9.96
CA PHE A 18 -6.72 2.86 9.70
C PHE A 18 -7.44 4.08 9.12
N LEU A 19 -8.24 3.88 8.07
CA LEU A 19 -9.01 4.95 7.42
C LEU A 19 -10.07 5.56 8.35
N LYS A 20 -10.67 4.76 9.24
CA LYS A 20 -11.58 5.26 10.26
C LYS A 20 -10.88 6.18 11.28
N ARG A 21 -9.60 5.94 11.56
CA ARG A 21 -8.79 6.77 12.48
C ARG A 21 -8.19 7.99 11.79
N HIS A 22 -7.89 7.87 10.50
CA HIS A 22 -7.23 8.90 9.70
C HIS A 22 -8.01 9.13 8.39
N PRO A 23 -9.21 9.73 8.45
CA PRO A 23 -10.02 9.98 7.27
C PRO A 23 -9.34 10.97 6.31
N GLU A 24 -8.49 11.86 6.81
CA GLU A 24 -7.68 12.80 6.02
C GLU A 24 -6.73 12.09 5.04
N LEU A 25 -6.25 10.89 5.39
CA LEU A 25 -5.32 10.10 4.57
C LEU A 25 -6.04 9.25 3.51
N ALA A 26 -7.37 9.20 3.50
CA ALA A 26 -8.12 8.36 2.57
C ALA A 26 -7.80 8.68 1.09
N GLY A 27 -7.67 9.96 0.76
CA GLY A 27 -7.31 10.38 -0.60
C GLY A 27 -5.90 9.96 -1.01
N GLN A 28 -4.93 10.03 -0.09
CA GLN A 28 -3.56 9.59 -0.35
C GLN A 28 -3.46 8.06 -0.43
N TYR A 29 -4.22 7.37 0.41
CA TYR A 29 -4.32 5.91 0.40
C TYR A 29 -4.84 5.39 -0.93
N GLU A 30 -5.93 5.98 -1.44
CA GLU A 30 -6.50 5.61 -2.74
C GLU A 30 -5.51 5.86 -3.89
N LYS A 31 -4.86 7.03 -3.90
CA LYS A 31 -3.84 7.37 -4.91
C LYS A 31 -2.69 6.36 -4.92
N THR A 32 -2.27 5.93 -3.73
CA THR A 32 -1.19 4.95 -3.57
C THR A 32 -1.59 3.59 -4.13
N LEU A 33 -2.80 3.11 -3.86
CA LEU A 33 -3.31 1.85 -4.43
C LEU A 33 -3.40 1.92 -5.96
N LYS A 34 -3.97 3.01 -6.50
CA LYS A 34 -4.06 3.22 -7.95
C LYS A 34 -2.66 3.22 -8.59
N LEU A 35 -1.69 3.87 -7.95
CA LEU A 35 -0.32 3.92 -8.44
C LEU A 35 0.34 2.53 -8.39
N LEU A 36 0.09 1.73 -7.34
CA LEU A 36 0.56 0.34 -7.24
C LEU A 36 -0.02 -0.57 -8.34
N GLU A 37 -1.28 -0.35 -8.74
CA GLU A 37 -1.90 -1.08 -9.86
C GLU A 37 -1.31 -0.69 -11.21
N LEU A 38 -0.89 0.57 -11.36
CA LEU A 38 -0.28 1.07 -12.59
C LEU A 38 1.18 0.67 -12.71
N ASP A 39 1.99 0.97 -11.70
CA ASP A 39 3.40 0.66 -11.65
C ASP A 39 3.89 0.55 -10.18
N PRO A 40 4.13 -0.66 -9.66
CA PRO A 40 4.56 -0.84 -8.30
C PRO A 40 5.97 -0.31 -8.07
N PHE A 41 6.81 -0.19 -9.10
CA PHE A 41 8.18 0.30 -8.99
C PHE A 41 8.32 1.81 -9.16
N HIS A 42 7.20 2.54 -9.14
CA HIS A 42 7.21 3.97 -9.39
C HIS A 42 7.97 4.73 -8.29
N PRO A 43 8.90 5.64 -8.63
CA PRO A 43 9.74 6.33 -7.64
C PRO A 43 8.94 7.10 -6.58
N SER A 44 7.76 7.63 -6.93
CA SER A 44 6.84 8.28 -5.98
C SER A 44 6.30 7.38 -4.87
N LEU A 45 6.25 6.06 -5.05
CA LEU A 45 5.83 5.12 -4.00
C LEU A 45 6.88 4.99 -2.89
N ARG A 46 8.13 5.41 -3.15
CA ARG A 46 9.26 5.29 -2.21
C ARG A 46 9.30 3.92 -1.53
N LEU A 47 9.15 2.86 -2.34
CA LEU A 47 9.15 1.49 -1.84
C LEU A 47 10.44 1.22 -1.06
N HIS A 48 10.29 0.91 0.21
CA HIS A 48 11.40 0.52 1.06
C HIS A 48 11.35 -0.98 1.33
N GLN A 49 12.30 -1.72 0.75
CA GLN A 49 12.42 -3.15 1.00
C GLN A 49 12.76 -3.40 2.47
N LEU A 50 12.00 -4.26 3.13
CA LEU A 50 12.22 -4.59 4.52
C LEU A 50 13.42 -5.55 4.64
N LYS A 51 14.00 -5.65 5.85
CA LYS A 51 15.16 -6.50 6.13
C LYS A 51 14.79 -7.65 7.08
N GLY A 52 15.68 -8.64 7.18
CA GLY A 52 15.52 -9.78 8.09
C GLY A 52 14.41 -10.73 7.67
N LYS A 53 13.51 -11.08 8.60
CA LYS A 53 12.39 -12.01 8.36
C LYS A 53 11.36 -11.51 7.32
N LEU A 54 11.40 -10.22 6.99
CA LEU A 54 10.46 -9.57 6.07
C LEU A 54 11.10 -9.17 4.74
N LYS A 55 12.26 -9.74 4.39
CA LYS A 55 13.05 -9.37 3.19
C LYS A 55 12.29 -9.43 1.86
N ASP A 56 11.25 -10.24 1.77
CA ASP A 56 10.38 -10.39 0.60
C ASP A 56 9.21 -9.39 0.58
N LEU A 57 9.14 -8.49 1.57
CA LEU A 57 8.10 -7.49 1.71
C LEU A 57 8.67 -6.08 1.54
N SER A 58 7.82 -5.18 1.05
CA SER A 58 8.14 -3.76 0.89
C SER A 58 7.14 -2.90 1.65
N SER A 59 7.62 -1.78 2.18
CA SER A 59 6.80 -0.76 2.83
C SER A 59 6.58 0.42 1.89
N VAL A 60 5.37 0.97 1.90
CA VAL A 60 5.01 2.19 1.17
C VAL A 60 4.60 3.24 2.20
N SER A 61 5.07 4.48 2.02
CA SER A 61 4.68 5.60 2.87
C SER A 61 3.37 6.23 2.38
N ILE A 62 2.39 6.31 3.27
CA ILE A 62 1.12 7.05 3.14
C ILE A 62 1.07 8.07 4.25
#